data_AF-A0A849PUL3-F1
#
_entry.id   AF-A0A849PUL3-F1
#
_cell.length_a   1.000
_cell.length_b   1.000
_cell.length_c   1.000
_cell.angle_alpha   90.00
_cell.angle_beta   90.00
_cell.angle_gamma   90.00
#
_symmetry.space_group_name_H-M   'P 1'
#
loop_
_entity.id
_entity.type
_entity.pdbx_description
1 polymer ?
#
loop_
_entity_poly.entity_id
_entity_poly.type
_entity_poly.pdbx_seq_one_letter_code
_entity_poly.pdbx_strand_id
1 'polypeptide(L)'
;MLDKNRIDEANTNVCSYLREGLLKKTDNNEQIIGVLLKNGKESLRVADEIDKMGLSYLWIIVCSYYSMYYYANAALLRSGYKVGEKIVHKVTSDAIYPRLNTYPLQI
;
A
#
# COMPACT_ATOMS: atom_id res chain seq x y z
N MET A 1 -7.45 6.39 -14.21
CA MET A 1 -7.95 5.03 -13.91
C MET A 1 -7.05 4.04 -14.63
N LEU A 2 -6.74 2.90 -14.01
CA LEU A 2 -5.97 1.84 -14.69
C LEU A 2 -6.80 1.25 -15.83
N ASP A 3 -6.15 0.92 -16.95
CA ASP A 3 -6.80 0.17 -18.01
C ASP A 3 -7.14 -1.27 -17.55
N LYS A 4 -8.03 -1.92 -18.30
CA LYS A 4 -8.51 -3.27 -17.99
C LYS A 4 -7.37 -4.30 -17.99
N ASN A 5 -6.40 -4.17 -18.89
CA ASN A 5 -5.28 -5.10 -19.01
C ASN A 5 -4.42 -5.09 -17.74
N ARG A 6 -4.19 -3.89 -17.16
CA ARG A 6 -3.43 -3.73 -15.92
C ARG A 6 -4.16 -4.31 -14.70
N ILE A 7 -5.49 -4.27 -14.69
CA ILE A 7 -6.29 -4.91 -13.63
C ILE A 7 -6.19 -6.44 -13.74
N ASP A 8 -6.29 -6.97 -14.96
CA ASP A 8 -6.19 -8.41 -15.22
C ASP A 8 -4.79 -8.97 -14.90
N GLU A 9 -3.74 -8.20 -15.21
CA GLU A 9 -2.36 -8.51 -14.80
C GLU A 9 -2.23 -8.52 -13.28
N ALA A 10 -2.72 -7.49 -12.59
CA ALA A 10 -2.66 -7.41 -11.13
C ALA A 10 -3.40 -8.59 -10.46
N ASN A 11 -4.57 -8.98 -10.99
CA ASN A 11 -5.31 -10.16 -10.53
C ASN A 11 -4.49 -11.45 -10.69
N THR A 12 -3.85 -11.62 -11.84
CA THR A 12 -2.99 -12.78 -12.13
C THR A 12 -1.82 -12.83 -11.15
N ASN A 13 -1.15 -11.69 -10.92
CA ASN A 13 -0.03 -11.57 -10.01
C ASN A 13 -0.43 -11.90 -8.57
N VAL A 14 -1.57 -11.37 -8.09
CA VAL A 14 -2.07 -11.64 -6.72
C VAL A 14 -2.27 -13.14 -6.47
N CYS A 15 -2.79 -13.88 -7.44
CA CYS A 15 -2.93 -15.33 -7.34
C CYS A 15 -1.58 -16.03 -7.18
N SER A 16 -0.57 -15.62 -7.95
CA SER A 16 0.80 -16.14 -7.81
C SER A 16 1.41 -15.78 -6.46
N TYR A 17 1.23 -14.54 -5.99
CA TYR A 17 1.74 -14.09 -4.71
C TYR A 17 1.15 -14.84 -3.52
N LEU A 18 -0.13 -15.20 -3.57
CA LEU A 18 -0.75 -16.06 -2.56
C LEU A 18 -0.16 -17.47 -2.54
N ARG A 19 0.13 -18.03 -3.72
CA ARG A 19 0.74 -19.35 -3.86
C ARG A 19 2.19 -19.39 -3.38
N GLU A 20 2.94 -18.32 -3.66
CA GLU A 20 4.35 -18.17 -3.30
C GLU A 20 4.56 -17.64 -1.87
N GLY A 21 3.48 -17.29 -1.17
CA GLY A 21 3.53 -16.73 0.18
C GLY A 21 4.09 -15.30 0.26
N LEU A 22 4.17 -14.61 -0.88
CA LEU A 22 4.50 -13.18 -0.98
C LEU A 22 3.34 -12.29 -0.54
N LEU A 23 2.11 -12.79 -0.64
CA LEU A 23 0.91 -12.25 -0.01
C LEU A 23 0.30 -13.38 0.82
N LYS A 24 -0.13 -13.11 2.05
CA LYS A 24 -0.70 -14.13 2.94
C LYS A 24 -2.06 -13.68 3.43
N LYS A 25 -3.01 -14.59 3.53
CA LYS A 25 -4.24 -14.36 4.30
C LYS A 25 -3.87 -14.28 5.79
N THR A 26 -4.46 -13.35 6.50
CA THR A 26 -4.22 -13.14 7.93
C THR A 26 -5.47 -12.58 8.58
N ASP A 27 -5.57 -12.74 9.89
CA ASP A 27 -6.53 -11.99 10.67
C ASP A 27 -6.12 -10.53 10.78
N ASN A 28 -7.12 -9.69 11.05
CA ASN A 28 -6.90 -8.28 11.32
C ASN A 28 -6.04 -8.11 12.58
N ASN A 29 -5.08 -7.19 12.50
CA ASN A 29 -4.23 -6.82 13.63
C ASN A 29 -4.24 -5.30 13.79
N GLU A 30 -5.14 -4.80 14.65
CA GLU A 30 -5.35 -3.36 14.86
C GLU A 30 -4.10 -2.63 15.36
N GLN A 31 -3.22 -3.31 16.10
CA GLN A 31 -1.95 -2.72 16.53
C GLN A 31 -1.04 -2.44 15.34
N ILE A 32 -0.86 -3.41 14.43
CA ILE A 32 -0.05 -3.23 13.22
C ILE A 32 -0.70 -2.19 12.30
N ILE A 33 -2.03 -2.23 12.13
CA ILE A 33 -2.77 -1.21 11.37
C ILE A 33 -2.49 0.18 11.96
N GLY A 34 -2.58 0.34 13.28
CA GLY A 34 -2.29 1.61 13.94
C GLY A 34 -0.87 2.13 13.69
N VAL A 35 0.13 1.24 13.70
CA VAL A 35 1.52 1.59 13.37
C VAL A 35 1.65 2.05 11.92
N LEU A 36 1.03 1.32 10.97
CA LEU A 36 1.06 1.68 9.55
C LEU A 36 0.40 3.05 9.31
N LEU A 37 -0.77 3.30 9.91
CA LEU A 37 -1.46 4.59 9.81
C LEU A 37 -0.61 5.73 10.38
N LYS A 38 0.04 5.52 11.54
CA LYS A 38 0.94 6.50 12.15
C LYS A 38 2.12 6.82 11.24
N ASN A 39 2.76 5.80 10.68
CA ASN A 39 3.90 5.97 9.77
C ASN A 39 3.49 6.65 8.46
N GLY A 40 2.32 6.30 7.92
CA GLY A 40 1.74 6.95 6.74
C GLY A 40 1.52 8.44 6.96
N LYS A 41 0.94 8.80 8.11
CA LYS A 41 0.71 10.20 8.50
C LYS A 41 2.01 10.96 8.71
N GLU A 42 2.98 10.36 9.40
CA GLU A 42 4.27 10.99 9.64
C GLU A 42 5.04 11.22 8.34
N SER A 43 5.04 10.24 7.42
CA SER A 43 5.69 10.38 6.12
C SER A 43 5.08 11.55 5.30
N LEU A 44 3.76 11.72 5.36
CA LEU A 44 3.09 12.84 4.69
C LEU A 44 3.42 14.19 5.33
N ARG A 45 3.47 14.25 6.67
CA ARG A 45 3.88 15.45 7.40
C ARG A 45 5.29 15.89 7.02
N VAL A 46 6.23 14.94 6.95
CA VAL A 46 7.61 15.21 6.53
C VAL A 46 7.66 15.71 5.09
N ALA A 47 6.87 15.14 4.17
CA ALA A 47 6.80 15.63 2.79
C ALA A 47 6.34 17.10 2.73
N ASP A 48 5.31 17.45 3.50
CA ASP A 48 4.77 18.81 3.60
C ASP A 48 5.76 19.80 4.24
N GLU A 49 6.52 19.38 5.26
CA GLU A 49 7.58 20.20 5.85
C GLU A 49 8.72 20.46 4.86
N ILE A 50 9.14 19.44 4.10
CA ILE A 50 10.19 19.58 3.08
C ILE A 50 9.75 20.51 1.95
N ASP A 51 8.49 20.42 1.52
CA ASP A 51 7.88 21.30 0.52
C ASP A 51 7.84 22.76 0.98
N LYS A 52 7.32 23.00 2.19
CA LYS A 52 7.27 24.34 2.80
C LYS A 52 8.62 24.99 2.95
N MET A 53 9.66 24.20 3.24
CA MET A 53 11.03 24.68 3.36
C MET A 53 11.76 24.79 2.00
N GLY A 54 11.16 24.32 0.90
CA GLY A 54 11.74 24.35 -0.44
C GLY A 54 13.02 23.53 -0.57
N LEU A 55 13.19 22.47 0.22
CA LEU A 55 14.49 21.80 0.37
C LEU A 55 14.81 20.81 -0.75
N SER A 56 13.86 19.93 -1.09
CA SER A 56 14.13 18.86 -2.05
C SER A 56 12.87 18.20 -2.60
N TYR A 57 12.59 18.42 -3.88
CA TYR A 57 11.52 17.73 -4.60
C TYR A 57 11.67 16.20 -4.60
N LEU A 58 12.91 15.70 -4.67
CA LEU A 58 13.16 14.27 -4.61
C LEU A 58 12.67 13.67 -3.28
N TRP A 59 12.97 14.33 -2.16
CA TRP A 59 12.52 13.84 -0.86
C TRP A 59 11.02 13.99 -0.64
N ILE A 60 10.38 15.02 -1.20
CA ILE A 60 8.92 15.14 -1.21
C ILE A 60 8.29 13.90 -1.87
N ILE A 61 8.81 13.49 -3.03
CA ILE A 61 8.32 12.30 -3.76
C ILE A 61 8.55 11.04 -2.93
N VAL A 62 9.74 10.85 -2.36
CA VAL A 62 10.07 9.66 -1.54
C VAL A 62 9.15 9.57 -0.33
N CYS A 63 8.98 10.65 0.43
CA CYS A 63 8.13 10.68 1.62
C CYS A 63 6.65 10.45 1.26
N SER A 64 6.16 11.06 0.17
CA SER A 64 4.80 10.84 -0.32
C SER A 64 4.57 9.40 -0.76
N TYR A 65 5.54 8.80 -1.45
CA TYR A 65 5.50 7.40 -1.86
C TYR A 65 5.41 6.46 -0.64
N TYR A 66 6.24 6.68 0.38
CA TYR A 66 6.19 5.87 1.60
C TYR A 66 4.88 6.07 2.38
N SER A 67 4.33 7.28 2.38
CA SER A 67 3.00 7.53 2.94
C SER A 67 1.94 6.64 2.29
N MET A 68 1.89 6.65 0.95
CA MET A 68 0.98 5.78 0.17
C MET A 68 1.22 4.30 0.45
N TYR A 69 2.49 3.87 0.51
CA TYR A 69 2.85 2.48 0.78
C TYR A 69 2.34 2.01 2.15
N TYR A 70 2.49 2.82 3.20
CA TYR A 70 1.99 2.46 4.54
C TYR A 70 0.47 2.40 4.58
N TYR A 71 -0.22 3.37 3.99
CA TYR A 71 -1.68 3.36 3.93
C TYR A 71 -2.23 2.19 3.11
N ALA A 72 -1.61 1.86 1.97
CA ALA A 72 -2.00 0.70 1.18
C ALA A 72 -1.82 -0.60 1.98
N ASN A 73 -0.72 -0.77 2.70
CA ASN A 73 -0.53 -1.95 3.55
C ASN A 73 -1.53 -2.00 4.71
N ALA A 74 -1.90 -0.86 5.30
CA ALA A 74 -2.95 -0.82 6.33
C ALA A 74 -4.30 -1.27 5.76
N ALA A 75 -4.66 -0.80 4.55
CA ALA A 75 -5.87 -1.20 3.86
C ALA A 75 -5.86 -2.70 3.51
N LEU A 76 -4.75 -3.22 2.97
CA LEU A 76 -4.60 -4.64 2.67
C LEU A 76 -4.76 -5.51 3.92
N LEU A 77 -4.15 -5.09 5.03
CA LEU A 77 -4.21 -5.80 6.30
C LEU A 77 -5.63 -5.82 6.87
N ARG A 78 -6.34 -4.70 6.82
CA ARG A 78 -7.76 -4.61 7.19
C ARG A 78 -8.68 -5.44 6.30
N SER A 79 -8.28 -5.65 5.04
CA SER A 79 -8.95 -6.58 4.12
C SER A 79 -8.53 -8.04 4.31
N GLY A 80 -7.77 -8.39 5.36
CA GLY A 80 -7.38 -9.75 5.69
C GLY A 80 -6.13 -10.27 4.98
N TYR A 81 -5.24 -9.38 4.52
CA TYR A 81 -4.02 -9.77 3.80
C TYR A 81 -2.76 -9.07 4.32
N LYS A 82 -1.72 -9.86 4.54
CA LYS A 82 -0.39 -9.40 4.93
C LYS A 82 0.58 -9.58 3.76
N VAL A 83 1.25 -8.50 3.38
CA VAL A 83 2.37 -8.56 2.43
C VAL A 83 3.58 -9.20 3.14
N GLY A 84 4.30 -10.06 2.41
CA GLY A 84 5.53 -10.68 2.87
C GLY A 84 6.70 -9.70 2.91
N GLU A 85 7.92 -10.22 2.90
CA GLU A 85 9.15 -9.42 3.08
C GLU A 85 9.91 -9.18 1.77
N LYS A 86 9.54 -9.86 0.68
CA LYS A 86 10.20 -9.77 -0.62
C LYS A 86 9.36 -8.97 -1.60
N ILE A 87 10.01 -8.16 -2.43
CA ILE A 87 9.39 -7.34 -3.48
C ILE A 87 8.13 -6.57 -3.02
N VAL A 88 8.15 -6.12 -1.75
CA VAL A 88 6.98 -5.66 -0.99
C VAL A 88 6.23 -4.53 -1.67
N HIS A 89 6.94 -3.63 -2.33
CA HIS A 89 6.37 -2.50 -3.05
C HIS A 89 5.53 -2.93 -4.26
N LYS A 90 6.03 -3.91 -5.05
CA LYS A 90 5.29 -4.45 -6.20
C LYS A 90 4.07 -5.23 -5.72
N VAL A 91 4.25 -6.11 -4.73
CA VAL A 91 3.14 -6.91 -4.18
C VAL A 91 2.05 -6.01 -3.59
N THR A 92 2.43 -4.96 -2.85
CA THR A 92 1.48 -3.98 -2.31
C THR A 92 0.69 -3.30 -3.42
N SER A 93 1.39 -2.81 -4.46
CA SER A 93 0.79 -2.15 -5.62
C SER A 93 -0.20 -3.07 -6.34
N ASP A 94 0.21 -4.28 -6.68
CA ASP A 94 -0.65 -5.20 -7.42
C ASP A 94 -1.81 -5.71 -6.55
N ALA A 95 -1.64 -5.85 -5.24
CA ALA A 95 -2.69 -6.32 -4.35
C ALA A 95 -3.76 -5.28 -4.02
N ILE A 96 -3.43 -3.98 -4.04
CA ILE A 96 -4.39 -2.93 -3.70
C ILE A 96 -5.38 -2.67 -4.84
N TYR A 97 -4.95 -2.74 -6.11
CA TYR A 97 -5.81 -2.35 -7.24
C TYR A 97 -7.07 -3.22 -7.40
N PRO A 98 -7.00 -4.56 -7.41
CA PRO A 98 -8.19 -5.40 -7.49
C PRO A 98 -9.18 -5.17 -6.35
N ARG A 99 -8.67 -4.77 -5.18
CA ARG A 99 -9.46 -4.64 -3.94
C ARG A 99 -10.16 -3.30 -3.83
N LEU A 100 -9.61 -2.25 -4.45
CA LEU A 100 -10.30 -0.96 -4.59
C LEU A 100 -11.48 -1.03 -5.59
N ASN A 101 -11.45 -1.99 -6.53
CA ASN A 101 -12.51 -2.18 -7.53
C ASN A 101 -13.58 -3.22 -7.16
N THR A 102 -13.36 -4.00 -6.10
CA THR A 102 -14.32 -5.04 -5.65
C THR A 102 -15.13 -4.61 -4.42
N TYR A 103 -14.68 -3.59 -3.68
CA TYR A 103 -15.44 -2.95 -2.62
C TYR A 103 -15.14 -1.45 -2.64
N PRO A 104 -16.12 -0.55 -2.88
CA PRO A 104 -15.89 0.86 -2.60
C PRO A 104 -15.55 0.95 -1.10
N LEU A 105 -14.37 1.50 -0.80
CA LEU A 105 -13.98 1.83 0.56
C LEU A 105 -15.07 2.75 1.12
N GLN A 106 -15.94 2.21 1.97
CA GLN A 106 -16.76 3.03 2.85
C GLN A 106 -15.82 3.57 3.92
N ILE A 107 -15.23 4.72 3.62
CA ILE A 107 -14.60 5.62 4.60
C ILE A 107 -15.69 6.52 5.14
#